data_AF-A0A0E0JX55-F1
#
_entry.id   AF-A0A0E0JX55-F1
#
_cell.length_a   1.000
_cell.length_b   1.000
_cell.length_c   1.000
_cell.angle_alpha   90.00
_cell.angle_beta   90.00
_cell.angle_gamma   90.00
#
_symmetry.space_group_name_H-M   'P 1'
#
loop_
_entity.id
_entity.type
_entity.pdbx_description
1 polymer ?
#
loop_
_entity_poly.entity_id
_entity_poly.type
_entity_poly.pdbx_seq_one_letter_code
_entity_poly.pdbx_strand_id
1 'polypeptide(L)'
;MAEPVTATPPPPPPPPHFVIVPLPAQGHTIPMVALARLLAERGPRRHLRGVADLAARAKLPLEIVEVPFPPAEDTGLPPGVENVDQITKFSHFLVAFKNTLRELAAPLEAYLRALPARPSCIISDWSFPSTADVARRVGVRRLFFHGPSCFYSLCDLNAAAHGLQQQGDDDRYVVPGMSVRVEVTKDTKPGFFNFPGWEENRDAAMEAMRTADGAVVNTFLDLEDEFIACYEAAR
;
A
#
# COMPACT_ATOMS: atom_id res chain seq x y z
N MET A 1 -20.66 38.08 -44.87
CA MET A 1 -20.12 36.76 -44.46
C MET A 1 -19.34 36.98 -43.19
N ALA A 2 -19.80 36.44 -42.06
CA ALA A 2 -19.05 36.48 -40.81
C ALA A 2 -18.04 35.33 -40.79
N GLU A 3 -16.78 35.62 -40.49
CA GLU A 3 -15.74 34.60 -40.33
C GLU A 3 -16.06 33.69 -39.13
N PRO A 4 -15.79 32.38 -39.22
CA PRO A 4 -16.01 31.47 -38.11
C PRO A 4 -14.94 31.74 -37.05
N VAL A 5 -15.40 32.13 -35.85
CA VAL A 5 -14.57 32.21 -34.65
C VAL A 5 -14.05 30.80 -34.35
N THR A 6 -12.80 30.54 -34.70
CA THR A 6 -12.09 29.33 -34.28
C THR A 6 -11.92 29.37 -32.76
N ALA A 7 -12.72 28.57 -32.07
CA ALA A 7 -12.61 28.40 -30.62
C ALA A 7 -11.21 27.86 -30.27
N THR A 8 -10.51 28.58 -29.40
CA THR A 8 -9.21 28.17 -28.88
C THR A 8 -9.36 26.82 -28.17
N PRO A 9 -8.52 25.81 -28.48
CA PRO A 9 -8.62 24.52 -27.80
C PRO A 9 -8.38 24.69 -26.29
N PRO A 10 -9.05 23.91 -25.44
CA PRO A 10 -8.87 23.98 -24.00
C PRO A 10 -7.41 23.68 -23.64
N PRO A 11 -6.88 24.30 -22.56
CA PRO A 11 -5.53 24.01 -22.11
C PRO A 11 -5.38 22.52 -21.77
N PRO A 12 -4.18 21.94 -21.96
CA PRO A 12 -3.94 20.55 -21.61
C PRO A 12 -4.21 20.32 -20.11
N PRO A 13 -4.68 19.12 -19.73
CA PRO A 13 -4.89 18.79 -18.33
C PRO A 13 -3.58 18.95 -17.54
N PRO A 14 -3.66 19.31 -16.25
CA PRO A 14 -2.47 19.40 -15.41
C PRO A 14 -1.79 18.03 -15.35
N PRO A 15 -0.46 18.01 -15.15
CA PRO A 15 0.28 16.76 -15.05
C PRO A 15 -0.22 15.91 -13.88
N PRO A 16 -0.22 14.58 -14.00
CA PRO A 16 -0.64 13.69 -12.93
C PRO A 16 0.17 13.88 -11.64
N HIS A 17 -0.51 14.10 -10.52
CA HIS A 17 0.10 14.23 -9.19
C HIS A 17 -0.20 13.00 -8.36
N PHE A 18 0.85 12.26 -8.00
CA PHE A 18 0.76 11.07 -7.15
C PHE A 18 1.31 11.36 -5.75
N VAL A 19 0.60 10.87 -4.74
CA VAL A 19 1.05 10.82 -3.34
C VAL A 19 1.30 9.36 -2.99
N ILE A 20 2.53 9.02 -2.62
CA ILE A 20 2.94 7.66 -2.28
C ILE A 20 3.07 7.54 -0.76
N VAL A 21 2.35 6.60 -0.17
CA VAL A 21 2.25 6.41 1.29
C VAL A 21 2.69 5.00 1.64
N PRO A 22 4.01 4.77 1.87
CA PRO A 22 4.49 3.46 2.29
C PRO A 22 4.17 3.18 3.76
N LEU A 23 4.19 1.90 4.10
CA LEU A 23 4.37 1.45 5.49
C LEU A 23 5.79 1.83 5.94
N PRO A 24 5.99 2.35 7.17
CA PRO A 24 7.33 2.68 7.68
C PRO A 24 8.09 1.39 8.05
N ALA A 25 8.42 0.59 7.03
CA ALA A 25 9.22 -0.63 7.07
C ALA A 25 10.09 -0.65 5.80
N GLN A 26 11.36 -0.99 5.89
CA GLN A 26 12.33 -0.91 4.78
C GLN A 26 11.91 -1.77 3.59
N GLY A 27 11.41 -2.98 3.85
CA GLY A 27 10.90 -3.89 2.81
C GLY A 27 9.74 -3.32 1.99
N HIS A 28 9.04 -2.31 2.52
CA HIS A 28 7.93 -1.61 1.86
C HIS A 28 8.36 -0.25 1.29
N THR A 29 9.16 0.49 2.07
CA THR A 29 9.58 1.85 1.70
C THR A 29 10.50 1.82 0.48
N ILE A 30 11.50 0.93 0.44
CA ILE A 30 12.44 0.84 -0.68
C ILE A 30 11.74 0.62 -2.04
N PRO A 31 10.87 -0.40 -2.22
CA PRO A 31 10.20 -0.59 -3.52
C PRO A 31 9.22 0.53 -3.85
N MET A 32 8.53 1.13 -2.87
CA MET A 32 7.63 2.26 -3.14
C MET A 32 8.39 3.56 -3.49
N VAL A 33 9.59 3.78 -2.93
CA VAL A 33 10.51 4.83 -3.37
C VAL A 33 10.96 4.59 -4.81
N ALA A 34 11.31 3.35 -5.16
CA ALA A 34 11.67 2.99 -6.53
C ALA A 34 10.51 3.25 -7.50
N LEU A 35 9.28 2.88 -7.12
CA LEU A 35 8.07 3.22 -7.86
C LEU A 35 7.92 4.74 -8.05
N ALA A 36 8.15 5.53 -7.00
CA ALA A 36 8.09 6.99 -7.08
C ALA A 36 9.07 7.56 -8.11
N ARG A 37 10.29 7.00 -8.17
CA ARG A 37 11.31 7.39 -9.15
C ARG A 37 10.88 7.02 -10.57
N LEU A 38 10.42 5.78 -10.79
CA LEU A 38 9.91 5.33 -12.10
C LEU A 38 8.73 6.17 -12.60
N LEU A 39 7.88 6.60 -11.67
CA LEU A 39 6.80 7.52 -11.95
C LEU A 39 7.36 8.90 -12.32
N ALA A 40 8.27 9.46 -11.51
CA ALA A 40 8.82 10.81 -11.69
C ALA A 40 9.61 10.96 -13.00
N GLU A 41 10.30 9.90 -13.45
CA GLU A 41 11.02 9.85 -14.73
C GLU A 41 10.08 9.94 -15.95
N ARG A 42 8.81 9.55 -15.80
CA ARG A 42 7.81 9.53 -16.89
C ARG A 42 6.91 10.79 -16.96
N GLY A 43 7.14 11.83 -16.15
CA GLY A 43 6.39 13.11 -16.21
C GLY A 43 6.24 13.83 -14.85
N PRO A 44 5.86 15.13 -14.81
CA PRO A 44 6.34 16.05 -13.78
C PRO A 44 5.56 16.02 -12.44
N ARG A 45 6.32 16.25 -11.36
CA ARG A 45 5.97 16.50 -9.93
C ARG A 45 5.18 15.42 -9.18
N ARG A 46 5.85 14.75 -8.24
CA ARG A 46 5.33 13.62 -7.43
C ARG A 46 5.85 13.72 -6.00
N HIS A 47 5.05 13.36 -5.01
CA HIS A 47 5.46 13.48 -3.60
C HIS A 47 5.66 12.08 -3.03
N LEU A 48 6.83 11.86 -2.44
CA LEU A 48 7.27 10.66 -1.73
C LEU A 48 7.15 10.91 -0.22
N ARG A 49 6.92 9.85 0.54
CA ARG A 49 7.15 9.83 1.99
C ARG A 49 7.97 8.60 2.31
N GLY A 50 9.06 8.72 3.07
CA GLY A 50 9.94 7.61 3.46
C GLY A 50 11.28 7.55 2.71
N VAL A 51 12.38 7.52 3.49
CA VAL A 51 13.82 7.54 3.16
C VAL A 51 14.30 8.81 2.44
N ALA A 52 14.82 9.74 3.25
CA ALA A 52 15.27 11.08 2.87
C ALA A 52 16.50 11.12 1.93
N ASP A 53 17.32 10.06 1.86
CA ASP A 53 18.67 10.18 1.31
C ASP A 53 18.83 9.88 -0.19
N LEU A 54 17.88 9.17 -0.82
CA LEU A 54 18.03 8.69 -2.20
C LEU A 54 17.49 9.65 -3.28
N ALA A 55 16.51 10.49 -2.94
CA ALA A 55 15.83 11.36 -3.93
C ALA A 55 16.61 12.62 -4.29
N ALA A 56 17.34 13.21 -3.33
CA ALA A 56 18.01 14.50 -3.48
C ALA A 56 19.07 14.52 -4.60
N ARG A 57 19.64 13.35 -4.96
CA ARG A 57 20.72 13.25 -5.96
C ARG A 57 20.25 13.25 -7.42
N ALA A 58 18.97 12.99 -7.68
CA ALA A 58 18.50 12.68 -9.05
C ALA A 58 17.85 13.85 -9.81
N LYS A 59 17.68 15.05 -9.20
CA LYS A 59 16.93 16.19 -9.77
C LYS A 59 15.53 15.83 -10.30
N LEU A 60 14.98 14.70 -9.87
CA LEU A 60 13.63 14.29 -10.22
C LEU A 60 12.64 15.23 -9.53
N PRO A 61 11.46 15.45 -10.11
CA PRO A 61 10.44 16.27 -9.49
C PRO A 61 9.75 15.46 -8.38
N LEU A 62 10.53 15.10 -7.36
CA LEU A 62 10.13 14.33 -6.20
C LEU A 62 10.21 15.21 -4.96
N GLU A 63 9.11 15.34 -4.23
CA GLU A 63 9.08 16.06 -2.95
C GLU A 63 8.94 15.05 -1.81
N ILE A 64 9.82 15.10 -0.82
CA ILE A 64 9.67 14.26 0.37
C ILE A 64 8.92 15.05 1.43
N VAL A 65 7.80 14.50 1.90
CA VAL A 65 6.99 15.12 2.95
C VAL A 65 7.08 14.30 4.22
N GLU A 66 7.57 14.94 5.27
CA GLU A 66 7.54 14.41 6.62
C GLU A 66 6.18 14.71 7.25
N VAL A 67 5.58 13.69 7.86
CA VAL A 67 4.34 13.84 8.61
C VAL A 67 4.66 13.44 10.03
N PRO A 68 4.30 14.26 11.04
CA PRO A 68 4.63 13.98 12.43
C PRO A 68 4.22 12.58 12.83
N PHE A 69 5.17 11.83 13.37
CA PHE A 69 4.86 10.57 14.04
C PHE A 69 4.17 10.87 15.37
N PRO A 70 3.22 10.04 15.83
CA PRO A 70 2.56 10.31 17.09
C PRO A 70 3.58 10.31 18.25
N PRO A 71 3.40 11.16 19.28
CA PRO A 71 4.31 11.21 20.42
C PRO A 71 4.51 9.84 21.06
N ALA A 72 5.74 9.50 21.46
CA ALA A 72 6.05 8.18 22.01
C ALA A 72 5.13 7.79 23.20
N GLU A 73 4.76 8.77 24.01
CA GLU A 73 3.83 8.63 25.15
C GLU A 73 2.41 8.19 24.76
N ASP A 74 1.96 8.51 23.55
CA ASP A 74 0.63 8.15 23.04
C ASP A 74 0.64 6.81 22.28
N THR A 75 1.80 6.42 21.73
CA THR A 75 1.90 5.23 20.87
C THR A 75 1.88 3.90 21.62
N GLY A 76 2.32 3.87 22.89
CA GLY A 76 2.61 2.63 23.60
C GLY A 76 3.86 1.88 23.08
N LEU A 77 4.66 2.51 22.20
CA LEU A 77 5.93 2.00 21.70
C LEU A 77 7.11 2.55 22.52
N PRO A 78 8.28 1.87 22.52
CA PRO A 78 9.49 2.42 23.11
C PRO A 78 9.88 3.77 22.47
N PRO A 79 10.51 4.68 23.23
CA PRO A 79 10.98 5.96 22.69
C PRO A 79 11.90 5.77 21.47
N GLY A 80 11.67 6.56 20.42
CA GLY A 80 12.46 6.55 19.18
C GLY A 80 12.10 5.45 18.17
N VAL A 81 11.04 4.68 18.41
CA VAL A 81 10.52 3.69 17.47
C VAL A 81 9.51 4.36 16.53
N GLU A 82 9.96 4.66 15.32
CA GLU A 82 9.13 5.23 14.23
C GLU A 82 9.08 4.33 13.00
N ASN A 83 9.86 3.25 13.00
CA ASN A 83 9.96 2.28 11.93
C ASN A 83 9.73 0.86 12.48
N VAL A 84 8.97 0.05 11.74
CA VAL A 84 8.61 -1.32 12.11
C VAL A 84 9.85 -2.20 12.28
N ASP A 85 10.92 -1.97 11.52
CA ASP A 85 12.18 -2.72 11.64
C ASP A 85 12.92 -2.45 12.95
N GLN A 86 12.57 -1.39 13.69
CA GLN A 86 13.13 -1.11 15.02
C GLN A 86 12.41 -1.91 16.12
N ILE A 87 11.29 -2.58 15.81
CA ILE A 87 10.51 -3.33 16.78
C ILE A 87 11.18 -4.68 17.05
N THR A 88 11.57 -4.91 18.31
CA THR A 88 12.24 -6.15 18.74
C THR A 88 11.33 -7.12 19.50
N LYS A 89 10.15 -6.66 19.95
CA LYS A 89 9.18 -7.47 20.70
C LYS A 89 7.92 -7.66 19.88
N PHE A 90 7.46 -8.91 19.76
CA PHE A 90 6.25 -9.24 19.01
C PHE A 90 5.01 -8.44 19.49
N SER A 91 4.88 -8.24 20.80
CA SER A 91 3.77 -7.46 21.38
C SER A 91 3.71 -6.01 20.90
N HIS A 92 4.85 -5.39 20.57
CA HIS A 92 4.91 -4.03 20.07
C HIS A 92 4.50 -3.93 18.59
N PHE A 93 4.55 -5.01 17.81
CA PHE A 93 4.01 -4.99 16.45
C PHE A 93 2.49 -4.76 16.49
N LEU A 94 1.79 -5.45 17.39
CA LEU A 94 0.35 -5.28 17.53
C LEU A 94 0.00 -3.83 17.90
N VAL A 95 0.74 -3.24 18.84
CA VAL A 95 0.60 -1.84 19.24
C VAL A 95 0.84 -0.89 18.05
N ALA A 96 1.93 -1.09 17.30
CA ALA A 96 2.25 -0.26 16.15
C ALA A 96 1.11 -0.28 15.11
N PHE A 97 0.60 -1.46 14.75
CA PHE A 97 -0.42 -1.60 13.72
C PHE A 97 -1.84 -1.26 14.18
N LYS A 98 -2.18 -1.47 15.46
CA LYS A 98 -3.51 -1.13 15.99
C LYS A 98 -3.67 0.32 16.41
N ASN A 99 -2.61 0.95 16.91
CA ASN A 99 -2.70 2.28 17.49
C ASN A 99 -1.94 3.27 16.62
N THR A 100 -0.61 3.15 16.62
CA THR A 100 0.30 4.16 16.08
C THR A 100 0.08 4.45 14.60
N LEU A 101 -0.02 3.41 13.76
CA LEU A 101 -0.25 3.61 12.33
C LEU A 101 -1.63 4.21 12.06
N ARG A 102 -2.65 3.91 12.87
CA ARG A 102 -3.98 4.50 12.68
C ARG A 102 -3.98 6.01 12.96
N GLU A 103 -3.20 6.46 13.92
CA GLU A 103 -3.06 7.89 14.26
C GLU A 103 -2.43 8.72 13.14
N LEU A 104 -1.62 8.09 12.28
CA LEU A 104 -1.06 8.74 11.09
C LEU A 104 -2.10 9.08 10.00
N ALA A 105 -3.35 8.59 10.11
CA ALA A 105 -4.41 8.89 9.15
C ALA A 105 -4.84 10.36 9.18
N ALA A 106 -4.99 10.95 10.36
CA ALA A 106 -5.39 12.33 10.54
C ALA A 106 -4.37 13.33 9.96
N PRO A 107 -3.05 13.24 10.26
CA PRO A 107 -2.09 14.17 9.70
C PRO A 107 -1.85 13.92 8.20
N LEU A 108 -2.00 12.69 7.69
CA LEU A 108 -2.05 12.43 6.24
C LEU A 108 -3.23 13.15 5.57
N GLU A 109 -4.42 13.07 6.15
CA GLU A 109 -5.59 13.76 5.63
C GLU A 109 -5.41 15.29 5.65
N ALA A 110 -4.87 15.83 6.74
CA ALA A 110 -4.59 17.26 6.86
C ALA A 110 -3.62 17.72 5.76
N TYR A 111 -2.54 16.96 5.53
CA TYR A 111 -1.62 17.21 4.42
C TYR A 111 -2.33 17.22 3.06
N LEU A 112 -3.12 16.18 2.76
CA LEU A 112 -3.84 16.06 1.48
C LEU A 112 -4.82 17.21 1.25
N ARG A 113 -5.49 17.71 2.31
CA ARG A 113 -6.40 18.86 2.25
C ARG A 113 -5.68 20.20 2.10
N ALA A 114 -4.45 20.31 2.58
CA ALA A 114 -3.64 21.52 2.49
C ALA A 114 -2.95 21.69 1.12
N LEU A 115 -2.94 20.65 0.28
CA LEU A 115 -2.35 20.72 -1.06
C LEU A 115 -3.07 21.77 -1.93
N PRO A 116 -2.34 22.56 -2.73
CA PRO A 116 -2.92 23.60 -3.58
C PRO A 116 -3.81 23.03 -4.69
N ALA A 117 -3.60 21.76 -5.04
CA ALA A 117 -4.42 21.01 -5.98
C ALA A 117 -4.63 19.58 -5.46
N ARG A 118 -5.82 19.04 -5.70
CA ARG A 118 -6.14 17.66 -5.35
C ARG A 118 -5.24 16.69 -6.14
N PRO A 119 -4.56 15.73 -5.48
CA PRO A 119 -3.80 14.70 -6.17
C PRO A 119 -4.66 13.92 -7.17
N SER A 120 -4.03 13.45 -8.24
CA SER A 120 -4.66 12.56 -9.20
C SER A 120 -4.91 11.17 -8.59
N CYS A 121 -4.00 10.71 -7.74
CA CYS A 121 -4.09 9.40 -7.11
C CYS A 121 -3.22 9.30 -5.84
N ILE A 122 -3.68 8.53 -4.87
CA ILE A 122 -2.88 8.03 -3.74
C ILE A 122 -2.44 6.61 -4.08
N ILE A 123 -1.17 6.29 -3.88
CA ILE A 123 -0.67 4.92 -3.92
C ILE A 123 -0.23 4.58 -2.49
N SER A 124 -0.99 3.73 -1.81
CA SER A 124 -0.73 3.40 -0.41
C SER A 124 -0.40 1.94 -0.20
N ASP A 125 0.42 1.66 0.79
CA ASP A 125 0.78 0.30 1.16
C ASP A 125 -0.46 -0.53 1.57
N TRP A 126 -0.51 -1.78 1.11
CA TRP A 126 -1.58 -2.70 1.45
C TRP A 126 -1.72 -2.92 2.97
N SER A 127 -0.60 -2.95 3.71
CA SER A 127 -0.57 -3.12 5.16
C SER A 127 -0.98 -1.87 5.93
N PHE A 128 -1.42 -0.81 5.23
CA PHE A 128 -1.83 0.46 5.81
C PHE A 128 -3.29 0.82 5.48
N PRO A 129 -4.28 0.08 6.01
CA PRO A 129 -5.67 0.16 5.59
C PRO A 129 -6.35 1.51 5.83
N SER A 130 -5.95 2.28 6.85
CA SER A 130 -6.56 3.58 7.16
C SER A 130 -6.40 4.61 6.05
N THR A 131 -5.46 4.39 5.12
CA THR A 131 -5.29 5.22 3.92
C THR A 131 -6.50 5.15 2.97
N ALA A 132 -7.27 4.04 2.98
CA ALA A 132 -8.50 3.91 2.20
C ALA A 132 -9.56 4.91 2.63
N ASP A 133 -9.77 5.00 3.95
CA ASP A 133 -10.72 5.95 4.53
C ASP A 133 -10.30 7.40 4.30
N VAL A 134 -9.00 7.69 4.42
CA VAL A 134 -8.46 9.02 4.11
C VAL A 134 -8.74 9.38 2.65
N ALA A 135 -8.39 8.51 1.70
CA ALA A 135 -8.59 8.73 0.27
C ALA A 135 -10.06 8.99 -0.07
N ARG A 136 -10.97 8.21 0.52
CA ARG A 136 -12.43 8.39 0.38
C ARG A 136 -12.88 9.77 0.91
N ARG A 137 -12.44 10.18 2.10
CA ARG A 137 -12.83 11.47 2.72
C ARG A 137 -12.29 12.70 1.98
N VAL A 138 -11.13 12.58 1.31
CA VAL A 138 -10.58 13.65 0.47
C VAL A 138 -11.05 13.56 -0.99
N GLY A 139 -11.81 12.52 -1.34
CA GLY A 139 -12.33 12.30 -2.70
C GLY A 139 -11.23 12.10 -3.74
N VAL A 140 -10.19 11.33 -3.39
CA VAL A 140 -9.04 11.01 -4.26
C VAL A 140 -9.02 9.52 -4.55
N ARG A 141 -8.73 9.14 -5.80
CA ARG A 141 -8.58 7.72 -6.18
C ARG A 141 -7.41 7.09 -5.44
N ARG A 142 -7.52 5.81 -5.12
CA ARG A 142 -6.48 5.06 -4.41
C ARG A 142 -6.16 3.75 -5.11
N LEU A 143 -4.89 3.58 -5.42
CA LEU A 143 -4.30 2.29 -5.73
C LEU A 143 -3.62 1.76 -4.47
N PHE A 144 -3.74 0.47 -4.19
CA PHE A 144 -2.88 -0.15 -3.17
C PHE A 144 -1.61 -0.68 -3.82
N PHE A 145 -0.50 -0.61 -3.09
CA PHE A 145 0.75 -1.24 -3.46
C PHE A 145 0.89 -2.57 -2.71
N HIS A 146 1.16 -3.64 -3.46
CA HIS A 146 1.44 -4.97 -2.91
C HIS A 146 2.87 -5.37 -3.28
N GLY A 147 3.71 -5.55 -2.26
CA GLY A 147 5.12 -5.90 -2.42
C GLY A 147 5.40 -7.35 -2.80
N PRO A 148 4.74 -8.36 -2.19
CA PRO A 148 4.84 -9.77 -2.57
C PRO A 148 4.38 -10.06 -4.01
N SER A 149 4.76 -11.25 -4.51
CA SER A 149 4.39 -11.75 -5.84
C SER A 149 2.89 -12.04 -5.97
N CYS A 150 2.37 -12.02 -7.20
CA CYS A 150 0.98 -12.40 -7.46
C CYS A 150 0.70 -13.84 -7.05
N PHE A 151 1.66 -14.75 -7.21
CA PHE A 151 1.59 -16.12 -6.71
C PHE A 151 1.30 -16.17 -5.20
N TYR A 152 2.06 -15.42 -4.38
CA TYR A 152 1.87 -15.40 -2.94
C TYR A 152 0.56 -14.72 -2.56
N SER A 153 0.26 -13.58 -3.19
CA SER A 153 -0.97 -12.83 -2.91
C SER A 153 -2.22 -13.63 -3.28
N LEU A 154 -2.18 -14.42 -4.36
CA LEU A 154 -3.25 -15.35 -4.70
C LEU A 154 -3.37 -16.47 -3.66
N CYS A 155 -2.25 -17.02 -3.17
CA CYS A 155 -2.27 -18.00 -2.09
C CYS A 155 -2.97 -17.44 -0.83
N ASP A 156 -2.66 -16.20 -0.46
CA ASP A 156 -3.28 -15.52 0.69
C ASP A 156 -4.79 -15.30 0.47
N LEU A 157 -5.18 -14.76 -0.68
CA LEU A 157 -6.60 -14.55 -1.02
C LEU A 157 -7.41 -15.85 -0.98
N ASN A 158 -6.89 -16.91 -1.60
CA ASN A 158 -7.55 -18.21 -1.62
C ASN A 158 -7.58 -18.84 -0.23
N ALA A 159 -6.50 -18.70 0.55
CA ALA A 159 -6.49 -19.19 1.93
C ALA A 159 -7.53 -18.48 2.81
N ALA A 160 -7.68 -17.17 2.67
CA ALA A 160 -8.70 -16.40 3.36
C ALA A 160 -10.11 -16.81 2.91
N ALA A 161 -10.36 -16.88 1.59
CA ALA A 161 -11.67 -17.21 1.01
C ALA A 161 -12.17 -18.61 1.40
N HIS A 162 -11.25 -19.56 1.56
CA HIS A 162 -11.58 -20.95 1.92
C HIS A 162 -11.39 -21.26 3.41
N GLY A 163 -11.15 -20.25 4.25
CA GLY A 163 -11.05 -20.43 5.70
C GLY A 163 -9.85 -21.25 6.17
N LEU A 164 -8.79 -21.38 5.36
CA LEU A 164 -7.56 -22.11 5.72
C LEU A 164 -6.89 -21.55 6.98
N GLN A 165 -7.07 -20.26 7.22
CA GLN A 165 -6.59 -19.57 8.42
C GLN A 165 -7.32 -20.03 9.70
N GLN A 166 -8.50 -20.63 9.58
CA GLN A 166 -9.35 -21.11 10.68
C GLN A 166 -9.34 -22.64 10.82
N GLN A 167 -8.76 -23.37 9.86
CA GLN A 167 -8.63 -24.82 9.95
C GLN A 167 -7.59 -25.22 11.02
N GLY A 168 -7.87 -26.34 11.71
CA GLY A 168 -7.20 -26.82 12.92
C GLY A 168 -5.75 -27.28 12.75
N ASP A 169 -5.36 -28.37 13.42
CA ASP A 169 -3.98 -28.83 13.52
C ASP A 169 -3.61 -29.91 12.49
N ASP A 170 -4.24 -29.97 11.31
CA ASP A 170 -3.66 -30.79 10.23
C ASP A 170 -2.27 -30.23 9.87
N ASP A 171 -1.29 -31.13 9.72
CA ASP A 171 0.09 -30.73 9.48
C ASP A 171 0.31 -30.16 8.07
N ARG A 172 -0.61 -30.44 7.13
CA ARG A 172 -0.48 -30.07 5.71
C ARG A 172 -1.83 -29.73 5.08
N TYR A 173 -1.82 -28.66 4.30
CA TYR A 173 -2.97 -28.16 3.56
C TYR A 173 -2.58 -27.88 2.13
N VAL A 174 -3.50 -28.16 1.20
CA VAL A 174 -3.37 -27.70 -0.18
C VAL A 174 -4.12 -26.39 -0.31
N VAL A 175 -3.47 -25.36 -0.86
CA VAL A 175 -4.13 -24.08 -1.12
C VAL A 175 -5.08 -24.25 -2.32
N PRO A 176 -6.39 -24.04 -2.14
CA PRO A 176 -7.38 -24.16 -3.21
C PRO A 176 -7.23 -23.03 -4.21
N GLY A 177 -7.79 -23.18 -5.41
CA GLY A 177 -7.83 -22.13 -6.43
C GLY A 177 -6.49 -21.76 -7.05
N MET A 178 -5.43 -22.50 -6.75
CA MET A 178 -4.12 -22.37 -7.41
C MET A 178 -4.08 -23.26 -8.65
N SER A 179 -3.45 -22.78 -9.73
CA SER A 179 -3.24 -23.57 -10.95
C SER A 179 -2.16 -24.64 -10.81
N VAL A 180 -1.27 -24.48 -9.83
CA VAL A 180 -0.28 -25.46 -9.40
C VAL A 180 -0.62 -25.98 -8.00
N ARG A 181 -0.19 -27.21 -7.69
CA ARG A 181 -0.37 -27.74 -6.34
C ARG A 181 0.57 -27.01 -5.36
N VAL A 182 -0.01 -26.25 -4.44
CA VAL A 182 0.72 -25.58 -3.36
C VAL A 182 0.35 -26.25 -2.04
N GLU A 183 1.34 -26.85 -1.37
CA GLU A 183 1.19 -27.42 -0.04
C GLU A 183 1.84 -26.52 1.01
N VAL A 184 1.08 -26.22 2.07
CA VAL A 184 1.53 -25.41 3.21
C VAL A 184 1.29 -26.15 4.52
N THR A 185 2.09 -25.88 5.52
CA THR A 185 1.93 -26.43 6.88
C THR A 185 1.28 -25.39 7.78
N LYS A 186 0.98 -25.77 9.03
CA LYS A 186 0.58 -24.81 10.07
C LYS A 186 1.54 -23.62 10.19
N ASP A 187 2.85 -23.86 10.07
CA ASP A 187 3.89 -22.84 10.25
C ASP A 187 4.16 -22.02 8.97
N THR A 188 3.70 -22.50 7.81
CA THR A 188 3.90 -21.83 6.51
C THR A 188 2.60 -21.39 5.86
N LYS A 189 1.49 -21.35 6.61
CA LYS A 189 0.20 -20.85 6.10
C LYS A 189 0.41 -19.45 5.52
N PRO A 190 -0.04 -19.21 4.27
CA PRO A 190 0.17 -17.92 3.64
C PRO A 190 -0.69 -16.87 4.32
N GLY A 191 -0.19 -15.65 4.31
CA GLY A 191 -0.96 -14.46 4.57
C GLY A 191 -0.43 -13.58 5.67
N PHE A 192 -0.66 -12.29 5.47
CA PHE A 192 -0.24 -11.27 6.41
C PHE A 192 -1.28 -11.11 7.51
N PHE A 193 -0.86 -10.67 8.70
CA PHE A 193 -1.75 -10.50 9.85
C PHE A 193 -2.50 -11.78 10.28
N ASN A 194 -1.91 -12.96 10.04
CA ASN A 194 -2.52 -14.26 10.36
C ASN A 194 -2.15 -14.82 11.75
N PHE A 195 -1.65 -13.97 12.65
CA PHE A 195 -1.37 -14.35 14.03
C PHE A 195 -2.61 -14.12 14.91
N PRO A 196 -2.81 -14.90 15.98
CA PRO A 196 -3.89 -14.65 16.94
C PRO A 196 -3.89 -13.19 17.43
N GLY A 197 -5.05 -12.53 17.37
CA GLY A 197 -5.22 -11.13 17.78
C GLY A 197 -5.05 -10.10 16.66
N TRP A 198 -4.69 -10.52 15.44
CA TRP A 198 -4.52 -9.66 14.26
C TRP A 198 -5.71 -9.67 13.30
N GLU A 199 -6.80 -10.35 13.65
CA GLU A 199 -7.96 -10.56 12.79
C GLU A 199 -8.55 -9.23 12.30
N GLU A 200 -8.68 -8.24 13.18
CA GLU A 200 -9.18 -6.90 12.82
C GLU A 200 -8.27 -6.20 11.79
N ASN A 201 -6.95 -6.33 11.94
CA ASN A 201 -5.98 -5.72 11.01
C ASN A 201 -6.05 -6.39 9.64
N ARG A 202 -6.17 -7.72 9.61
CA ARG A 202 -6.38 -8.49 8.39
C ARG A 202 -7.66 -8.08 7.68
N ASP A 203 -8.78 -8.08 8.39
CA ASP A 203 -10.08 -7.77 7.82
C ASP A 203 -10.11 -6.33 7.28
N ALA A 204 -9.50 -5.38 8.00
CA ALA A 204 -9.34 -4.00 7.53
C ALA A 204 -8.45 -3.88 6.28
N ALA A 205 -7.33 -4.62 6.21
CA ALA A 205 -6.44 -4.63 5.05
C ALA A 205 -7.11 -5.25 3.81
N MET A 206 -7.88 -6.32 4.01
CA MET A 206 -8.67 -6.95 2.95
C MET A 206 -9.79 -6.05 2.45
N GLU A 207 -10.53 -5.39 3.34
CA GLU A 207 -11.57 -4.44 2.94
C GLU A 207 -10.99 -3.22 2.22
N ALA A 208 -9.88 -2.69 2.72
CA ALA A 208 -9.13 -1.66 2.01
C ALA A 208 -8.70 -2.16 0.62
N MET A 209 -8.19 -3.38 0.48
CA MET A 209 -7.83 -3.93 -0.84
C MET A 209 -9.03 -3.92 -1.81
N ARG A 210 -10.18 -4.45 -1.38
CA ARG A 210 -11.40 -4.58 -2.21
C ARG A 210 -11.98 -3.24 -2.65
N THR A 211 -11.86 -2.22 -1.82
CA THR A 211 -12.39 -0.87 -2.11
C THR A 211 -11.43 0.03 -2.88
N ALA A 212 -10.24 -0.46 -3.25
CA ALA A 212 -9.28 0.29 -4.04
C ALA A 212 -9.69 0.39 -5.53
N ASP A 213 -9.33 1.50 -6.19
CA ASP A 213 -9.55 1.71 -7.63
C ASP A 213 -8.65 0.82 -8.51
N GLY A 214 -7.67 0.14 -7.91
CA GLY A 214 -6.66 -0.62 -8.63
C GLY A 214 -5.53 -1.11 -7.72
N ALA A 215 -4.60 -1.87 -8.30
CA ALA A 215 -3.41 -2.38 -7.62
C ALA A 215 -2.16 -1.94 -8.38
N VAL A 216 -1.08 -1.77 -7.63
CA VAL A 216 0.29 -1.76 -8.15
C VAL A 216 0.99 -2.95 -7.52
N VAL A 217 1.39 -3.92 -8.35
CA VAL A 217 2.11 -5.12 -7.93
C VAL A 217 3.55 -5.04 -8.41
N ASN A 218 4.51 -5.41 -7.55
CA ASN A 218 5.92 -5.38 -7.89
C ASN A 218 6.36 -6.70 -8.55
N THR A 219 5.93 -6.91 -9.79
CA THR A 219 6.23 -8.10 -10.59
C THR A 219 6.34 -7.77 -12.08
N PHE A 220 6.55 -8.78 -12.94
CA PHE A 220 6.58 -8.64 -14.40
C PHE A 220 6.02 -9.90 -15.10
N LEU A 221 5.52 -9.73 -16.32
CA LEU A 221 4.80 -10.78 -17.06
C LEU A 221 5.64 -12.06 -17.23
N ASP A 222 6.89 -11.95 -17.67
CA ASP A 222 7.74 -13.14 -17.92
C ASP A 222 8.03 -13.96 -16.64
N LEU A 223 7.76 -13.43 -15.44
CA LEU A 223 7.95 -14.13 -14.18
C LEU A 223 6.74 -14.99 -13.79
N GLU A 224 5.54 -14.44 -13.91
CA GLU A 224 4.32 -15.02 -13.34
C GLU A 224 3.03 -14.57 -14.05
N ASP A 225 3.04 -14.50 -15.39
CA ASP A 225 1.89 -14.12 -16.23
C ASP A 225 0.57 -14.83 -15.85
N GLU A 226 0.65 -16.14 -15.64
CA GLU A 226 -0.47 -16.97 -15.22
C GLU A 226 -1.03 -16.52 -13.87
N PHE A 227 -0.15 -16.30 -12.88
CA PHE A 227 -0.58 -15.89 -11.54
C PHE A 227 -1.03 -14.43 -11.49
N ILE A 228 -0.52 -13.56 -12.37
CA ILE A 228 -1.04 -12.20 -12.56
C ILE A 228 -2.51 -12.30 -13.00
N ALA A 229 -2.80 -13.08 -14.04
CA ALA A 229 -4.16 -13.25 -14.54
C ALA A 229 -5.09 -13.87 -13.49
N CYS A 230 -4.63 -14.90 -12.77
CA CYS A 230 -5.41 -15.50 -11.68
C CYS A 230 -5.65 -14.53 -10.52
N TYR A 231 -4.64 -13.74 -10.14
CA TYR A 231 -4.77 -12.75 -9.07
C TYR A 231 -5.72 -11.61 -9.44
N GLU A 232 -5.68 -11.14 -10.68
CA GLU A 232 -6.63 -10.15 -11.21
C GLU A 232 -8.08 -10.68 -11.19
N ALA A 233 -8.29 -11.96 -11.52
CA ALA A 233 -9.61 -12.59 -11.51
C ALA A 233 -10.15 -12.87 -10.10
N ALA A 234 -9.27 -12.99 -9.09
CA ALA A 234 -9.63 -13.29 -7.70
C ALA A 234 -9.93 -12.03 -6.86
N ARG A 235 -9.63 -10.82 -7.36
CA ARG A 235 -9.75 -9.55 -6.65
C ARG A 235 -11.06 -8.83 -6.94
#